data_AF-C9ZZK3-F1
#
_entry.id   AF-C9ZZK3-F1
#
_cell.length_a   1.000
_cell.length_b   1.000
_cell.length_c   1.000
_cell.angle_alpha   90.00
_cell.angle_beta   90.00
_cell.angle_gamma   90.00
#
_symmetry.space_group_name_H-M   'P 1'
#
loop_
_entity.id
_entity.type
_entity.pdbx_description
1 polymer ?
#
loop_
_entity_poly.entity_id
_entity_poly.type
_entity_poly.pdbx_seq_one_letter_code
_entity_poly.pdbx_strand_id
1 'polypeptide(L)'
;MFATLGSWPRGIHVFLNETTKRSVEPWYLGYEERRRLTRDPRVVRQLELEDEWKDTCLEGVWMGFRRFARPLNDFKITEACFHEYLSFVGISNEYLRNRITSLFRLENSAEIDCLRVCKVLLTGLTEESTSSKFLDHCFRCIPSNPVSGDVEVDIVKKACEAQHTITDKKFPTELRIQQLEGVLRYFNEAEEPNFNLETFKDLFFHPDWCLWASSFIKCIYEAAAKYFSAPNGILPPVPLRWIKAAEPLPFDRNDIYDADALLLRNVEILGRENGDVKKRRKSPGKARSSKRRS
;
A
#
# COMPACT_ATOMS: atom_id res chain seq x y z
N MET A 1 50.50 -10.96 -36.76
CA MET A 1 49.05 -10.89 -37.00
C MET A 1 48.37 -11.58 -35.82
N PHE A 2 47.72 -10.81 -34.95
CA PHE A 2 47.08 -11.30 -33.73
C PHE A 2 45.82 -12.12 -34.07
N ALA A 3 45.97 -13.44 -34.04
CA ALA A 3 44.91 -14.36 -33.71
C ALA A 3 44.83 -14.45 -32.19
N THR A 4 43.75 -13.94 -31.59
CA THR A 4 43.11 -14.45 -30.37
C THR A 4 41.91 -13.56 -30.05
N LEU A 5 40.82 -13.71 -30.83
CA LEU A 5 39.48 -13.59 -30.25
C LEU A 5 39.40 -14.75 -29.25
N GLY A 6 39.44 -14.43 -27.96
CA GLY A 6 39.49 -15.40 -26.87
C GLY A 6 38.43 -16.49 -27.05
N SER A 7 38.86 -17.74 -26.97
CA SER A 7 37.99 -18.90 -26.96
C SER A 7 36.98 -18.76 -25.83
N TRP A 8 35.74 -18.41 -26.16
CA TRP A 8 34.63 -18.47 -25.21
C TRP A 8 34.51 -19.92 -24.72
N PRO A 9 34.69 -20.21 -23.42
CA PRO A 9 34.88 -21.58 -22.90
C PRO A 9 33.72 -22.55 -23.17
N ARG A 10 32.60 -22.07 -23.71
CA ARG A 10 31.41 -22.87 -24.02
C ARG A 10 30.82 -22.62 -25.42
N GLY A 11 31.49 -21.83 -26.26
CA GLY A 11 31.07 -21.56 -27.64
C GLY A 11 29.82 -20.66 -27.77
N ILE A 12 29.67 -20.02 -28.93
CA ILE A 12 28.53 -19.11 -29.22
C ILE A 12 27.17 -19.81 -29.11
N HIS A 13 27.15 -21.14 -29.29
CA HIS A 13 25.95 -21.96 -29.19
C HIS A 13 25.43 -22.11 -27.76
N VAL A 14 26.29 -22.12 -26.73
CA VAL A 14 25.84 -22.13 -25.33
C VAL A 14 25.30 -20.76 -24.94
N PHE A 15 25.92 -19.68 -25.40
CA PHE A 15 25.36 -18.34 -25.25
C PHE A 15 23.99 -18.21 -25.93
N LEU A 16 23.85 -18.66 -27.18
CA LEU A 16 22.56 -18.66 -27.88
C LEU A 16 21.52 -19.55 -27.18
N ASN A 17 21.92 -20.70 -26.62
CA ASN A 17 21.04 -21.58 -25.82
C ASN A 17 20.66 -20.97 -24.46
N GLU A 18 21.54 -20.19 -23.83
CA GLU A 18 21.24 -19.46 -22.60
C GLU A 18 20.34 -18.25 -22.88
N THR A 19 20.51 -17.55 -24.01
CA THR A 19 19.61 -16.47 -24.44
C THR A 19 18.24 -16.95 -24.95
N THR A 20 18.12 -18.22 -25.33
CA THR A 20 16.83 -18.83 -25.74
C THR A 20 16.04 -19.42 -24.57
N LYS A 21 16.63 -19.51 -23.36
CA LYS A 21 15.84 -19.61 -22.12
C LYS A 21 15.13 -18.27 -21.94
N ARG A 22 13.97 -18.14 -22.59
CA ARG A 22 13.13 -16.94 -22.62
C ARG A 22 12.94 -16.37 -21.21
N SER A 23 13.76 -15.40 -20.83
CA SER A 23 13.32 -14.34 -19.94
C SER A 23 12.28 -13.55 -20.72
N VAL A 24 11.08 -13.39 -20.19
CA VAL A 24 10.05 -12.54 -20.82
C VAL A 24 10.68 -11.18 -21.11
N GLU A 25 10.58 -10.71 -22.35
CA GLU A 25 11.24 -9.45 -22.71
C GLU A 25 10.64 -8.30 -21.87
N PRO A 26 11.45 -7.39 -21.32
CA PRO A 26 11.00 -6.43 -20.32
C PRO A 26 9.87 -5.49 -20.75
N TRP A 27 9.78 -5.17 -22.04
CA TRP A 27 8.70 -4.35 -22.59
C TRP A 27 7.34 -5.07 -22.69
N TYR A 28 7.30 -6.38 -22.48
CA TYR A 28 6.06 -7.15 -22.36
C TYR A 28 5.56 -7.27 -20.92
N LEU A 29 6.37 -6.89 -19.94
CA LEU A 29 6.05 -6.96 -18.52
C LEU A 29 5.44 -5.65 -18.01
N GLY A 30 4.52 -5.78 -17.05
CA GLY A 30 3.96 -4.65 -16.31
C GLY A 30 5.04 -3.89 -15.52
N TYR A 31 4.66 -2.74 -14.93
CA TYR A 31 5.60 -1.99 -14.09
C TYR A 31 6.04 -2.81 -12.86
N GLU A 32 5.10 -3.35 -12.09
CA GLU A 32 5.42 -4.14 -10.90
C GLU A 32 6.15 -5.46 -11.22
N GLU A 33 5.77 -6.13 -12.31
CA GLU A 33 6.46 -7.35 -12.75
C GLU A 33 7.93 -7.09 -13.09
N ARG A 34 8.22 -5.97 -13.75
CA ARG A 34 9.61 -5.55 -14.00
C ARG A 34 10.35 -5.23 -12.73
N ARG A 35 9.72 -4.55 -11.76
CA ARG A 35 10.36 -4.28 -10.48
C ARG A 35 10.75 -5.56 -9.77
N ARG A 36 9.89 -6.58 -9.77
CA ARG A 36 10.14 -7.86 -9.10
C ARG A 36 11.23 -8.70 -9.77
N LEU A 37 11.51 -8.46 -11.05
CA LEU A 37 12.52 -9.20 -11.84
C LEU A 37 13.85 -8.46 -11.99
N THR A 38 13.87 -7.15 -11.70
CA THR A 38 15.09 -6.35 -11.85
C THR A 38 16.16 -6.72 -10.83
N ARG A 39 17.41 -6.44 -11.19
CA ARG A 39 18.58 -6.58 -10.32
C ARG A 39 19.13 -5.23 -9.85
N ASP A 40 18.45 -4.13 -10.19
CA ASP A 40 18.80 -2.78 -9.72
C ASP A 40 18.73 -2.74 -8.18
N PRO A 41 19.86 -2.53 -7.46
CA PRO A 41 19.90 -2.49 -6.00
C PRO A 41 18.94 -1.47 -5.40
N ARG A 42 18.69 -0.35 -6.09
CA ARG A 42 17.72 0.67 -5.66
C ARG A 42 16.31 0.09 -5.62
N VAL A 43 15.91 -0.59 -6.69
CA VAL A 43 14.56 -1.15 -6.81
C VAL A 43 14.38 -2.34 -5.88
N VAL A 44 15.40 -3.20 -5.75
CA VAL A 44 15.40 -4.31 -4.78
C VAL A 44 15.18 -3.77 -3.38
N ARG A 45 15.91 -2.71 -2.98
CA ARG A 45 15.71 -2.08 -1.67
C ARG A 45 14.32 -1.49 -1.50
N GLN A 46 13.77 -0.82 -2.51
CA GLN A 46 12.40 -0.31 -2.46
C GLN A 46 11.38 -1.43 -2.26
N LEU A 47 11.58 -2.58 -2.91
CA LEU A 47 10.72 -3.74 -2.75
C LEU A 47 10.85 -4.36 -1.37
N GLU A 48 12.06 -4.45 -0.81
CA GLU A 48 12.25 -4.86 0.58
C GLU A 48 11.44 -3.99 1.54
N LEU A 49 11.49 -2.67 1.36
CA LEU A 49 10.73 -1.71 2.17
C LEU A 49 9.21 -1.81 1.97
N GLU A 50 8.76 -2.18 0.78
CA GLU A 50 7.34 -2.43 0.50
C GLU A 50 6.86 -3.75 1.11
N ASP A 51 7.69 -4.78 1.05
CA ASP A 51 7.41 -6.11 1.57
C ASP A 51 7.44 -6.16 3.11
N GLU A 52 8.06 -5.20 3.79
CA GLU A 52 7.98 -5.03 5.25
C GLU A 52 6.52 -4.95 5.77
N TRP A 53 5.59 -4.48 4.93
CA TRP A 53 4.19 -4.26 5.30
C TRP A 53 3.28 -5.41 4.92
N LYS A 54 3.77 -6.33 4.10
CA LYS A 54 2.98 -7.47 3.63
C LYS A 54 2.64 -8.38 4.80
N ASP A 55 1.41 -8.87 4.82
CA ASP A 55 0.89 -9.77 5.85
C ASP A 55 0.86 -9.10 7.26
N THR A 56 0.85 -7.76 7.31
CA THR A 56 0.71 -6.97 8.55
C THR A 56 -0.61 -6.22 8.60
N CYS A 57 -1.02 -5.78 9.80
CA CYS A 57 -2.22 -4.95 9.99
C CYS A 57 -2.13 -3.55 9.36
N LEU A 58 -0.96 -3.15 8.83
CA LEU A 58 -0.75 -1.88 8.14
C LEU A 58 -0.62 -2.03 6.63
N GLU A 59 -0.81 -3.23 6.07
CA GLU A 59 -0.75 -3.45 4.62
C GLU A 59 -1.72 -2.51 3.88
N GLY A 60 -2.95 -2.36 4.38
CA GLY A 60 -3.92 -1.43 3.77
C GLY A 60 -3.52 0.03 3.87
N VAL A 61 -2.88 0.45 4.97
CA VAL A 61 -2.33 1.81 5.13
C VAL A 61 -1.27 2.05 4.08
N TRP A 62 -0.35 1.10 3.92
CA TRP A 62 0.74 1.15 2.93
C TRP A 62 0.22 1.13 1.50
N MET A 63 -0.71 0.24 1.17
CA MET A 63 -1.35 0.17 -0.15
C MET A 63 -2.11 1.45 -0.49
N GLY A 64 -2.70 2.10 0.51
CA GLY A 64 -3.26 3.45 0.36
C GLY A 64 -2.19 4.49 0.05
N PHE A 65 -1.07 4.48 0.79
CA PHE A 65 0.05 5.39 0.54
C PHE A 65 0.67 5.22 -0.83
N ARG A 66 0.83 3.99 -1.33
CA ARG A 66 1.40 3.68 -2.65
C ARG A 66 0.73 4.43 -3.81
N ARG A 67 -0.53 4.86 -3.65
CA ARG A 67 -1.26 5.67 -4.64
C ARG A 67 -0.74 7.11 -4.74
N PHE A 68 -0.16 7.62 -3.65
CA PHE A 68 0.30 9.01 -3.52
C PHE A 68 1.83 9.11 -3.41
N ALA A 69 2.45 8.16 -2.73
CA ALA A 69 3.87 8.11 -2.39
C ALA A 69 4.62 7.20 -3.35
N ARG A 70 5.36 7.81 -4.28
CA ARG A 70 6.13 7.07 -5.28
C ARG A 70 7.53 6.72 -4.78
N PRO A 71 8.11 5.58 -5.22
CA PRO A 71 9.48 5.21 -4.88
C PRO A 71 10.53 6.24 -5.30
N LEU A 72 10.27 7.02 -6.37
CA LEU A 72 11.18 8.06 -6.86
C LEU A 72 11.40 9.19 -5.84
N ASN A 73 10.39 9.46 -5.00
CA ASN A 73 10.46 10.49 -3.97
C ASN A 73 10.70 9.84 -2.59
N ASP A 74 11.25 8.62 -2.56
CA ASP A 74 11.51 7.86 -1.33
C ASP A 74 10.28 7.71 -0.44
N PHE A 75 9.11 7.59 -1.08
CA PHE A 75 7.81 7.52 -0.41
C PHE A 75 7.47 8.73 0.46
N LYS A 76 8.10 9.88 0.21
CA LYS A 76 7.77 11.16 0.82
C LYS A 76 6.71 11.88 0.00
N ILE A 77 5.82 12.55 0.71
CA ILE A 77 4.72 13.32 0.12
C ILE A 77 4.64 14.69 0.74
N THR A 78 4.08 15.64 -0.02
CA THR A 78 3.78 16.97 0.50
C THR A 78 2.61 16.91 1.48
N GLU A 79 2.47 17.93 2.32
CA GLU A 79 1.32 18.10 3.20
C GLU A 79 -0.02 18.05 2.44
N ALA A 80 -0.10 18.69 1.28
CA ALA A 80 -1.31 18.69 0.46
C ALA A 80 -1.69 17.27 0.01
N CYS A 81 -0.72 16.49 -0.49
CA CYS A 81 -0.93 15.10 -0.87
C CYS A 81 -1.32 14.22 0.34
N PHE A 82 -0.77 14.51 1.53
CA PHE A 82 -1.17 13.79 2.74
C PHE A 82 -2.62 14.11 3.15
N HIS A 83 -3.06 15.37 3.00
CA HIS A 83 -4.45 15.74 3.24
C HIS A 83 -5.41 15.07 2.24
N GLU A 84 -5.01 14.94 0.98
CA GLU A 84 -5.76 14.18 -0.03
C GLU A 84 -5.88 12.70 0.37
N TYR A 85 -4.77 12.09 0.81
CA TYR A 85 -4.78 10.72 1.33
C TYR A 85 -5.71 10.56 2.54
N LEU A 86 -5.63 11.45 3.53
CA LEU A 86 -6.51 11.42 4.71
C LEU A 86 -7.99 11.54 4.32
N SER A 87 -8.29 12.38 3.32
CA SER A 87 -9.64 12.53 2.78
C SER A 87 -10.09 11.26 2.04
N PHE A 88 -9.18 10.65 1.28
CA PHE A 88 -9.41 9.39 0.55
C PHE A 88 -9.76 8.24 1.50
N VAL A 89 -9.11 8.14 2.68
CA VAL A 89 -9.42 7.12 3.71
C VAL A 89 -10.63 7.49 4.59
N GLY A 90 -11.27 8.64 4.38
CA GLY A 90 -12.52 9.02 5.03
C GLY A 90 -12.39 9.95 6.25
N ILE A 91 -11.24 10.61 6.39
CA ILE A 91 -10.99 11.66 7.39
C ILE A 91 -11.24 13.01 6.72
N SER A 92 -12.50 13.45 6.73
CA SER A 92 -12.92 14.71 6.11
C SER A 92 -12.85 15.92 7.04
N ASN A 93 -12.79 15.70 8.36
CA ASN A 93 -12.73 16.76 9.35
C ASN A 93 -11.37 17.48 9.27
N GLU A 94 -11.41 18.79 9.00
CA GLU A 94 -10.20 19.60 8.81
C GLU A 94 -9.32 19.68 10.05
N TYR A 95 -9.92 19.88 11.23
CA TYR A 95 -9.17 19.92 12.49
C TYR A 95 -8.44 18.59 12.75
N LEU A 96 -9.12 17.46 12.53
CA LEU A 96 -8.51 16.14 12.70
C LEU A 96 -7.40 15.90 11.68
N ARG A 97 -7.59 16.28 10.40
CA ARG A 97 -6.52 16.20 9.40
C ARG A 97 -5.29 17.02 9.81
N ASN A 98 -5.48 18.29 10.15
CA ASN A 98 -4.39 19.18 10.55
C ASN A 98 -3.61 18.61 11.75
N ARG A 99 -4.34 18.05 12.72
CA ARG A 99 -3.76 17.38 13.89
C ARG A 99 -2.96 16.13 13.53
N ILE A 100 -3.49 15.27 12.66
CA ILE A 100 -2.77 14.08 12.18
C ILE A 100 -1.51 14.50 11.41
N THR A 101 -1.64 15.46 10.52
CA THR A 101 -0.52 16.02 9.76
C THR A 101 0.55 16.61 10.66
N SER A 102 0.18 17.34 11.72
CA SER A 102 1.16 17.90 12.66
C SER A 102 1.87 16.84 13.48
N LEU A 103 1.22 15.71 13.79
CA LEU A 103 1.83 14.59 14.50
C LEU A 103 2.92 13.90 13.68
N PHE A 104 2.69 13.73 12.39
CA PHE A 104 3.63 12.99 11.53
C PHE A 104 4.67 13.87 10.84
N ARG A 105 4.50 15.20 10.92
CA ARG A 105 5.48 16.15 10.38
C ARG A 105 6.72 16.19 11.25
N LEU A 106 7.87 16.10 10.59
CA LEU A 106 9.16 16.34 11.21
C LEU A 106 9.40 17.84 11.38
N GLU A 107 9.91 18.27 12.55
CA GLU A 107 10.13 19.70 12.88
C GLU A 107 10.95 20.47 11.83
N ASN A 108 11.78 19.78 11.04
CA ASN A 108 12.65 20.37 10.03
C ASN A 108 12.38 19.88 8.59
N SER A 109 11.20 19.29 8.33
CA SER A 109 10.83 18.78 6.99
C SER A 109 9.49 19.34 6.56
N ALA A 110 9.43 19.84 5.32
CA ALA A 110 8.16 20.19 4.65
C ALA A 110 7.41 18.95 4.15
N GLU A 111 8.08 17.80 4.09
CA GLU A 111 7.54 16.54 3.59
C GLU A 111 7.24 15.56 4.72
N ILE A 112 6.26 14.68 4.45
CA ILE A 112 5.85 13.59 5.33
C ILE A 112 6.35 12.29 4.73
N ASP A 113 7.09 11.54 5.55
CA ASP A 113 7.66 10.25 5.19
C ASP A 113 6.64 9.14 5.52
N CYS A 114 6.05 8.53 4.48
CA CYS A 114 5.01 7.52 4.64
C CYS A 114 5.54 6.22 5.32
N LEU A 115 6.80 5.85 5.10
CA LEU A 115 7.40 4.68 5.77
C LEU A 115 7.48 4.95 7.28
N ARG A 116 7.91 6.15 7.65
CA ARG A 116 7.93 6.56 9.06
C ARG A 116 6.53 6.58 9.66
N VAL A 117 5.52 7.07 8.94
CA VAL A 117 4.12 7.05 9.42
C VAL A 117 3.70 5.62 9.75
N CYS A 118 3.87 4.68 8.82
CA CYS A 118 3.55 3.26 9.07
C CYS A 118 4.32 2.70 10.27
N LYS A 119 5.62 3.02 10.41
CA LYS A 119 6.44 2.59 11.55
C LYS A 119 5.94 3.12 12.90
N VAL A 120 5.60 4.40 12.96
CA VAL A 120 5.05 5.03 14.17
C VAL A 120 3.69 4.41 14.54
N LEU A 121 2.81 4.21 13.55
CA LEU A 121 1.52 3.56 13.76
C LEU A 121 1.69 2.12 14.25
N LEU A 122 2.60 1.34 13.65
CA LEU A 122 2.85 -0.04 14.05
C LEU A 122 3.37 -0.11 15.49
N THR A 123 4.27 0.81 15.84
CA THR A 123 4.80 0.89 17.21
C THR A 123 3.67 1.19 18.19
N GLY A 124 2.79 2.15 17.91
CA GLY A 124 1.65 2.41 18.79
C GLY A 124 0.65 1.26 18.90
N LEU A 125 0.50 0.48 17.83
CA LEU A 125 -0.37 -0.69 17.84
C LEU A 125 0.23 -1.87 18.61
N THR A 126 1.56 -1.97 18.72
CA THR A 126 2.26 -3.13 19.30
C THR A 126 2.91 -2.85 20.66
N GLU A 127 3.13 -1.58 21.01
CA GLU A 127 3.74 -1.19 22.28
C GLU A 127 2.74 -1.36 23.43
N GLU A 128 3.14 -2.06 24.48
CA GLU A 128 2.30 -2.42 25.64
C GLU A 128 1.59 -1.21 26.28
N SER A 129 2.25 -0.05 26.29
CA SER A 129 1.76 1.19 26.90
C SER A 129 0.59 1.85 26.14
N THR A 130 0.50 1.63 24.82
CA THR A 130 -0.43 2.35 23.93
C THR A 130 -1.36 1.42 23.15
N SER A 131 -0.92 0.19 22.88
CA SER A 131 -1.64 -0.81 22.08
C SER A 131 -3.08 -1.04 22.55
N SER A 132 -3.29 -1.22 23.86
CA SER A 132 -4.64 -1.52 24.37
C SER A 132 -5.64 -0.40 24.08
N LYS A 133 -5.21 0.87 24.18
CA LYS A 133 -6.04 2.05 23.90
C LYS A 133 -6.30 2.22 22.40
N PHE A 134 -5.33 1.89 21.56
CA PHE A 134 -5.47 1.90 20.10
C PHE A 134 -6.48 0.87 19.63
N LEU A 135 -6.32 -0.37 20.10
CA LEU A 135 -7.17 -1.49 19.71
C LEU A 135 -8.58 -1.34 20.29
N ASP A 136 -8.72 -0.86 21.53
CA ASP A 136 -10.02 -0.49 22.10
C ASP A 136 -10.71 0.61 21.27
N HIS A 137 -9.97 1.63 20.79
CA HIS A 137 -10.54 2.66 19.91
C HIS A 137 -11.02 2.08 18.58
N CYS A 138 -10.25 1.15 17.98
CA CYS A 138 -10.65 0.47 16.75
C CYS A 138 -11.84 -0.46 16.96
N PHE A 139 -11.86 -1.22 18.06
CA PHE A 139 -12.96 -2.11 18.43
C PHE A 139 -14.27 -1.36 18.61
N ARG A 140 -14.25 -0.19 19.27
CA ARG A 140 -15.43 0.67 19.45
C ARG A 140 -16.01 1.23 18.13
N CYS A 141 -15.28 1.15 17.02
CA CYS A 141 -15.83 1.47 15.70
C CYS A 141 -16.82 0.40 15.20
N ILE A 142 -16.79 -0.83 15.74
CA ILE A 142 -17.68 -1.93 15.36
C ILE A 142 -19.06 -1.70 15.99
N PRO A 143 -20.17 -1.90 15.26
CA PRO A 143 -21.50 -1.78 15.84
C PRO A 143 -21.69 -2.78 16.98
N SER A 144 -22.02 -2.27 18.16
CA SER A 144 -22.34 -3.07 19.33
C SER A 144 -23.72 -2.70 19.87
N ASN A 145 -24.27 -3.58 20.69
CA ASN A 145 -25.52 -3.32 21.39
C ASN A 145 -25.30 -2.15 22.36
N PRO A 146 -26.08 -1.06 22.27
CA PRO A 146 -25.89 0.12 23.11
C PRO A 146 -26.20 -0.14 24.61
N VAL A 147 -26.86 -1.24 24.94
CA VAL A 147 -27.24 -1.61 26.31
C VAL A 147 -26.23 -2.56 26.95
N SER A 148 -25.80 -3.61 26.27
CA SER A 148 -24.80 -4.57 26.79
C SER A 148 -23.35 -4.18 26.48
N GLY A 149 -23.12 -3.39 25.43
CA GLY A 149 -21.79 -3.09 24.91
C GLY A 149 -21.19 -4.21 24.04
N ASP A 150 -21.88 -5.35 23.93
CA ASP A 150 -21.41 -6.53 23.20
C ASP A 150 -21.65 -6.40 21.70
N VAL A 151 -20.76 -7.00 20.90
CA VAL A 151 -20.93 -7.09 19.44
C VAL A 151 -21.85 -8.28 19.14
N GLU A 152 -23.03 -7.99 18.61
CA GLU A 152 -24.04 -8.98 18.25
C GLU A 152 -24.13 -9.17 16.73
N VAL A 153 -24.23 -10.42 16.29
CA VAL A 153 -24.32 -10.81 14.87
C VAL A 153 -25.41 -10.03 14.13
N ASP A 154 -26.61 -9.94 14.72
CA ASP A 154 -27.76 -9.30 14.09
C ASP A 154 -27.55 -7.79 13.87
N ILE A 155 -26.86 -7.12 14.80
CA ILE A 155 -26.54 -5.69 14.68
C ILE A 155 -25.53 -5.48 13.56
N VAL A 156 -24.48 -6.30 13.52
CA VAL A 156 -23.45 -6.24 12.48
C VAL A 156 -24.05 -6.55 11.10
N LYS A 157 -24.92 -7.56 11.01
CA LYS A 157 -25.59 -7.95 9.76
C LYS A 157 -26.46 -6.82 9.21
N LYS A 158 -27.30 -6.22 10.04
CA LYS A 158 -28.11 -5.04 9.66
C LYS A 158 -27.25 -3.87 9.21
N ALA A 159 -26.16 -3.60 9.92
CA ALA A 159 -25.22 -2.54 9.54
C ALA A 159 -24.55 -2.84 8.19
N CYS A 160 -24.17 -4.10 7.93
CA CYS A 160 -23.56 -4.52 6.68
C CYS A 160 -24.53 -4.35 5.51
N GLU A 161 -25.75 -4.85 5.65
CA GLU A 161 -26.83 -4.69 4.66
C GLU A 161 -27.07 -3.20 4.34
N ALA A 162 -27.11 -2.34 5.35
CA ALA A 162 -27.24 -0.90 5.16
C ALA A 162 -26.08 -0.32 4.32
N GLN A 163 -24.83 -0.75 4.53
CA GLN A 163 -23.70 -0.29 3.72
C GLN A 163 -23.77 -0.80 2.27
N HIS A 164 -24.27 -2.02 2.03
CA HIS A 164 -24.39 -2.56 0.67
C HIS A 164 -25.43 -1.83 -0.19
N THR A 165 -26.41 -1.16 0.42
CA THR A 165 -27.42 -0.38 -0.31
C THR A 165 -26.88 0.92 -0.92
N ILE A 166 -25.70 1.37 -0.52
CA ILE A 166 -25.05 2.57 -1.06
C ILE A 166 -24.52 2.28 -2.47
N THR A 167 -25.02 3.02 -3.47
CA THR A 167 -24.71 2.83 -4.89
C THR A 167 -23.38 3.45 -5.32
N ASP A 168 -23.03 4.63 -4.80
CA ASP A 168 -21.73 5.29 -5.03
C ASP A 168 -20.74 4.92 -3.90
N LYS A 169 -20.19 3.72 -3.98
CA LYS A 169 -19.25 3.21 -2.99
C LYS A 169 -17.91 3.92 -3.13
N LYS A 170 -17.66 4.86 -2.23
CA LYS A 170 -16.34 5.46 -2.05
C LYS A 170 -15.45 4.53 -1.24
N PHE A 171 -14.13 4.71 -1.34
CA PHE A 171 -13.16 3.90 -0.60
C PHE A 171 -13.45 3.76 0.91
N PRO A 172 -13.89 4.80 1.65
CA PRO A 172 -14.25 4.65 3.05
C PRO A 172 -15.45 3.71 3.29
N THR A 173 -16.40 3.68 2.35
CA THR A 173 -17.53 2.75 2.38
C THR A 173 -17.07 1.31 2.16
N GLU A 174 -16.13 1.10 1.25
CA GLU A 174 -15.53 -0.23 1.00
C GLU A 174 -14.78 -0.74 2.24
N LEU A 175 -13.95 0.10 2.87
CA LEU A 175 -13.29 -0.23 4.13
C LEU A 175 -14.32 -0.59 5.21
N ARG A 176 -15.41 0.17 5.31
CA ARG A 176 -16.47 -0.10 6.29
C ARG A 176 -17.16 -1.44 6.03
N ILE A 177 -17.43 -1.79 4.77
CA ILE A 177 -18.00 -3.09 4.41
C ILE A 177 -17.02 -4.20 4.82
N GLN A 178 -15.74 -4.08 4.49
CA GLN A 178 -14.71 -5.07 4.87
C GLN A 178 -14.63 -5.29 6.39
N GLN A 179 -14.71 -4.22 7.19
CA GLN A 179 -14.73 -4.32 8.66
C GLN A 179 -15.89 -5.21 9.13
N LEU A 180 -17.10 -4.97 8.61
CA LEU A 180 -18.33 -5.67 9.00
C LEU A 180 -18.34 -7.12 8.47
N GLU A 181 -17.97 -7.33 7.21
CA GLU A 181 -17.87 -8.65 6.60
C GLU A 181 -16.86 -9.53 7.32
N GLY A 182 -15.73 -8.98 7.81
CA GLY A 182 -14.78 -9.74 8.61
C GLY A 182 -15.36 -10.20 9.95
N VAL A 183 -16.13 -9.35 10.64
CA VAL A 183 -16.82 -9.75 11.88
C VAL A 183 -17.87 -10.84 11.59
N LEU A 184 -18.64 -10.72 10.50
CA LEU A 184 -19.58 -11.77 10.09
C LEU A 184 -18.88 -13.07 9.70
N ARG A 185 -17.72 -12.98 9.02
CA ARG A 185 -16.87 -14.12 8.71
C ARG A 185 -16.45 -14.84 9.98
N TYR A 186 -16.03 -14.12 11.02
CA TYR A 186 -15.70 -14.71 12.31
C TYR A 186 -16.89 -15.50 12.88
N PHE A 187 -18.09 -14.90 12.93
CA PHE A 187 -19.27 -15.61 13.45
C PHE A 187 -19.70 -16.83 12.63
N ASN A 188 -19.33 -16.89 11.35
CA ASN A 188 -19.60 -18.04 10.50
C ASN A 188 -18.55 -19.16 10.66
N GLU A 189 -17.30 -18.80 10.95
CA GLU A 189 -16.17 -19.73 11.04
C GLU A 189 -15.89 -20.19 12.48
N ALA A 190 -16.19 -19.35 13.48
CA ALA A 190 -15.93 -19.62 14.88
C ALA A 190 -17.06 -20.43 15.52
N GLU A 191 -16.69 -21.39 16.36
CA GLU A 191 -17.64 -22.13 17.21
C GLU A 191 -18.06 -21.31 18.44
N GLU A 192 -17.37 -20.20 18.72
CA GLU A 192 -17.65 -19.32 19.84
C GLU A 192 -18.71 -18.25 19.51
N PRO A 193 -19.71 -18.04 20.39
CA PRO A 193 -20.83 -17.14 20.11
C PRO A 193 -20.51 -15.66 20.33
N ASN A 194 -19.32 -15.32 20.83
CA ASN A 194 -19.02 -13.96 21.31
C ASN A 194 -17.83 -13.36 20.56
N PHE A 195 -17.98 -12.10 20.15
CA PHE A 195 -16.91 -11.27 19.59
C PHE A 195 -16.59 -10.15 20.57
N ASN A 196 -15.56 -10.34 21.40
CA ASN A 196 -15.16 -9.38 22.42
C ASN A 196 -13.83 -8.68 22.06
N LEU A 197 -13.35 -7.78 22.93
CA LEU A 197 -12.13 -7.03 22.69
C LEU A 197 -10.87 -7.92 22.63
N GLU A 198 -10.81 -9.00 23.40
CA GLU A 198 -9.65 -9.92 23.37
C GLU A 198 -9.62 -10.70 22.05
N THR A 199 -10.76 -11.26 21.63
CA THR A 199 -10.91 -11.87 20.30
C THR A 199 -10.51 -10.88 19.20
N PHE A 200 -10.97 -9.63 19.29
CA PHE A 200 -10.60 -8.59 18.33
C PHE A 200 -9.09 -8.38 18.27
N LYS A 201 -8.40 -8.28 19.41
CA LYS A 201 -6.93 -8.09 19.45
C LYS A 201 -6.20 -9.27 18.81
N ASP A 202 -6.62 -10.49 19.10
CA ASP A 202 -6.02 -11.71 18.55
C ASP A 202 -6.15 -11.73 17.03
N LEU A 203 -7.35 -11.48 16.52
CA LEU A 203 -7.61 -11.41 15.08
C LEU A 203 -6.87 -10.24 14.41
N PHE A 204 -6.73 -9.10 15.08
CA PHE A 204 -6.13 -7.90 14.50
C PHE A 204 -4.67 -8.11 14.08
N PHE A 205 -3.94 -9.00 14.76
CA PHE A 205 -2.55 -9.34 14.42
C PHE A 205 -2.40 -10.71 13.76
N HIS A 206 -3.48 -11.46 13.57
CA HIS A 206 -3.42 -12.77 12.94
C HIS A 206 -3.12 -12.62 11.43
N PRO A 207 -2.15 -13.37 10.87
CA PRO A 207 -1.76 -13.26 9.46
C PRO A 207 -2.93 -13.42 8.49
N ASP A 208 -3.83 -14.39 8.73
CA ASP A 208 -5.02 -14.64 7.89
C ASP A 208 -6.08 -13.52 7.95
N TRP A 209 -5.91 -12.57 8.86
CA TRP A 209 -6.81 -11.46 9.11
C TRP A 209 -6.14 -10.10 8.85
N CYS A 210 -4.91 -10.08 8.31
CA CYS A 210 -4.14 -8.86 8.06
C CYS A 210 -4.89 -7.86 7.17
N LEU A 211 -5.61 -8.34 6.15
CA LEU A 211 -6.42 -7.52 5.24
C LEU A 211 -7.66 -6.95 5.95
N TRP A 212 -8.26 -7.70 6.86
CA TRP A 212 -9.38 -7.22 7.67
C TRP A 212 -8.90 -6.17 8.67
N ALA A 213 -7.81 -6.42 9.41
CA ALA A 213 -7.21 -5.44 10.32
C ALA A 213 -6.82 -4.15 9.57
N SER A 214 -6.27 -4.30 8.37
CA SER A 214 -5.93 -3.22 7.46
C SER A 214 -7.13 -2.36 7.04
N SER A 215 -8.37 -2.82 7.19
CA SER A 215 -9.55 -2.02 6.89
C SER A 215 -9.84 -0.93 7.94
N PHE A 216 -9.20 -0.99 9.11
CA PHE A 216 -9.37 -0.03 10.22
C PHE A 216 -8.52 1.24 10.07
N ILE A 217 -7.97 1.54 8.89
CA ILE A 217 -7.09 2.69 8.59
C ILE A 217 -7.56 3.98 9.28
N LYS A 218 -8.83 4.33 9.11
CA LYS A 218 -9.40 5.54 9.71
C LYS A 218 -9.34 5.52 11.24
N CYS A 219 -9.77 4.43 11.87
CA CYS A 219 -9.77 4.29 13.32
C CYS A 219 -8.33 4.28 13.89
N ILE A 220 -7.36 3.73 13.15
CA ILE A 220 -5.93 3.77 13.51
C ILE A 220 -5.42 5.22 13.55
N TYR A 221 -5.72 6.03 12.53
CA TYR A 221 -5.32 7.44 12.50
C TYR A 221 -6.02 8.29 13.58
N GLU A 222 -7.30 8.02 13.84
CA GLU A 222 -8.04 8.68 14.92
C GLU A 222 -7.45 8.34 16.30
N ALA A 223 -7.10 7.07 16.53
CA ALA A 223 -6.41 6.64 17.73
C ALA A 223 -5.05 7.34 17.88
N ALA A 224 -4.26 7.41 16.81
CA ALA A 224 -3.00 8.15 16.81
C ALA A 224 -3.18 9.62 17.17
N ALA A 225 -4.17 10.29 16.57
CA ALA A 225 -4.50 11.67 16.89
C ALA A 225 -4.84 11.88 18.38
N LYS A 226 -5.52 10.90 18.98
CA LYS A 226 -6.02 10.96 20.35
C LYS A 226 -4.94 10.65 21.39
N TYR A 227 -4.08 9.66 21.13
CA TYR A 227 -3.20 9.08 22.14
C TYR A 227 -1.72 9.46 22.00
N PHE A 228 -1.25 10.00 20.87
CA PHE A 228 0.16 10.39 20.70
C PHE A 228 0.48 11.86 21.03
N SER A 229 -0.51 12.65 21.44
CA SER A 229 -0.34 14.07 21.74
C SER A 229 -0.34 14.36 23.24
N ALA A 230 0.50 15.31 23.68
CA ALA A 230 0.44 15.85 25.04
C ALA A 230 -0.95 16.43 25.36
N PRO A 231 -1.47 16.28 26.59
CA PRO A 231 -0.86 15.60 27.73
C PRO A 231 -1.02 14.06 27.72
N ASN A 232 -1.71 13.51 26.72
CA ASN A 232 -2.20 12.13 26.73
C ASN A 232 -1.20 11.09 26.18
N GLY A 233 -0.09 11.52 25.57
CA GLY A 233 1.02 10.64 25.15
C GLY A 233 2.10 11.34 24.33
N ILE A 234 3.10 10.57 23.92
CA ILE A 234 4.26 11.00 23.12
C ILE A 234 4.32 10.07 21.90
N LEU A 235 4.74 10.59 20.75
CA LEU A 235 5.00 9.76 19.57
C LEU A 235 6.04 8.68 19.92
N PRO A 236 5.77 7.40 19.62
CA PRO A 236 6.71 6.34 19.95
C PRO A 236 8.04 6.53 19.20
N PRO A 237 9.18 6.29 19.86
CA PRO A 237 10.48 6.39 19.22
C PRO A 237 10.61 5.28 18.17
N VAL A 238 10.88 5.68 16.92
CA VAL A 238 11.14 4.74 15.83
C VAL A 238 12.56 4.16 16.01
N PRO A 239 12.74 2.82 16.16
CA PRO A 239 14.05 2.20 16.27
C PRO A 239 15.03 2.66 15.18
N LEU A 240 16.31 2.86 15.53
CA LEU A 240 17.33 3.33 14.59
C LEU A 240 17.44 2.47 13.32
N ARG A 241 17.25 1.15 13.44
CA ARG A 241 17.22 0.22 12.28
C ARG A 241 16.14 0.59 11.26
N TRP A 242 15.02 1.12 11.72
CA TRP A 242 13.90 1.52 10.89
C TRP A 242 14.10 2.90 10.25
N ILE A 243 14.90 3.76 10.90
CA ILE A 243 15.33 5.04 10.35
C ILE A 243 16.29 4.82 9.18
N LYS A 244 17.24 3.88 9.28
CA LYS A 244 18.09 3.48 8.13
C LYS A 244 17.29 2.95 6.95
N ALA A 245 16.15 2.33 7.21
CA ALA A 245 15.22 1.87 6.17
C ALA A 245 14.42 3.03 5.53
N ALA A 246 14.44 4.23 6.09
CA ALA A 246 13.87 5.44 5.50
C ALA A 246 14.91 6.30 4.76
N GLU A 247 16.20 5.91 4.78
CA GLU A 247 17.24 6.64 4.07
C GLU A 247 17.15 6.36 2.57
N PRO A 248 17.14 7.43 1.73
CA PRO A 248 17.06 7.27 0.29
C PRO A 248 18.36 6.68 -0.24
N LEU A 249 18.27 5.72 -1.16
CA LEU A 249 19.47 5.24 -1.86
C LEU A 249 19.90 6.30 -2.87
N PRO A 250 21.16 6.77 -2.81
CA PRO A 250 21.65 7.77 -3.74
C PRO A 250 21.66 7.19 -5.16
N PHE A 251 21.08 7.95 -6.09
CA PHE A 251 21.17 7.62 -7.51
C PHE A 251 22.57 7.95 -8.03
N ASP A 252 23.30 6.94 -8.50
CA ASP A 252 24.55 7.12 -9.23
C ASP A 252 24.29 7.14 -10.75
N ARG A 253 24.64 8.25 -11.39
CA ARG A 253 24.51 8.47 -12.84
C ARG A 253 25.52 7.69 -13.67
N ASN A 254 26.61 7.26 -13.05
CA ASN A 254 27.71 6.57 -13.71
C ASN A 254 27.58 5.05 -13.60
N ASP A 255 26.62 4.58 -12.82
CA ASP A 255 26.41 3.17 -12.55
C ASP A 255 25.50 2.58 -13.66
N ILE A 256 26.07 1.65 -14.42
CA ILE A 256 25.44 1.09 -15.62
C ILE A 256 24.45 0.01 -15.18
N TYR A 257 23.27 0.41 -14.75
CA TYR A 257 22.17 -0.52 -14.55
C TYR A 257 21.44 -0.81 -15.86
N ASP A 258 20.97 -2.04 -15.98
CA ASP A 258 20.32 -2.65 -17.15
C ASP A 258 19.24 -1.76 -17.80
N ALA A 259 18.90 -2.02 -19.06
CA ALA A 259 17.85 -1.31 -19.79
C ALA A 259 16.50 -1.26 -19.03
N ASP A 260 16.27 -2.25 -18.16
CA ASP A 260 15.11 -2.35 -17.28
C ASP A 260 15.05 -1.24 -16.24
N ALA A 261 16.18 -0.90 -15.63
CA ALA A 261 16.26 0.17 -14.64
C ALA A 261 15.90 1.53 -15.28
N LEU A 262 16.34 1.75 -16.52
CA LEU A 262 16.00 2.96 -17.29
C LEU A 262 14.51 3.03 -17.64
N LEU A 263 13.90 1.89 -18.02
CA LEU A 263 12.47 1.83 -18.30
C LEU A 263 11.62 2.05 -17.05
N LEU A 264 11.99 1.44 -15.92
CA LEU A 264 11.33 1.63 -14.62
C LEU A 264 11.39 3.09 -14.20
N ARG A 265 12.57 3.72 -14.29
CA ARG A 265 12.76 5.13 -14.00
C ARG A 265 11.88 6.03 -14.87
N ASN A 266 11.78 5.77 -16.17
CA ASN A 266 10.95 6.57 -17.06
C ASN A 266 9.46 6.47 -16.69
N VAL A 267 8.98 5.29 -16.30
CA VAL A 267 7.61 5.11 -15.80
C VAL A 267 7.39 5.87 -14.49
N GLU A 268 8.36 5.80 -13.56
CA GLU A 268 8.30 6.52 -12.28
C GLU A 268 8.23 8.05 -12.46
N ILE A 269 9.08 8.60 -13.35
CA ILE A 269 9.12 10.04 -13.66
C ILE A 269 7.84 10.49 -14.38
N LEU A 270 7.42 9.75 -15.40
CA LEU A 270 6.25 10.12 -16.21
C LEU A 270 4.93 9.88 -15.47
N GLY A 271 4.93 9.02 -14.45
CA GLY A 271 3.72 8.64 -13.72
C GLY A 271 2.66 7.97 -14.56
N ARG A 272 3.05 7.40 -15.70
CA ARG A 272 2.17 6.71 -16.64
C ARG A 272 2.76 5.34 -16.90
N GLU A 273 2.01 4.30 -16.58
CA GLU A 273 2.38 2.96 -16.99
C GLU A 273 2.33 2.89 -18.51
N ASN A 274 3.38 2.38 -19.15
CA ASN A 274 3.43 2.25 -20.62
C ASN A 274 2.31 1.34 -21.19
N GLY A 275 1.53 0.66 -20.33
CA GLY A 275 0.32 -0.08 -20.70
C GLY A 275 -0.89 0.80 -21.06
N ASP A 276 -0.86 2.10 -20.76
CA ASP A 276 -1.97 3.03 -21.05
C ASP A 276 -1.99 3.56 -22.49
N VAL A 277 -1.04 3.12 -23.32
CA VAL A 277 -1.22 3.17 -24.77
C VAL A 277 -2.23 2.09 -25.13
N LYS A 278 -3.52 2.38 -24.85
CA LYS A 278 -4.66 1.71 -25.51
C LYS A 278 -4.22 1.42 -26.93
N LYS A 279 -4.17 0.14 -27.29
CA LYS A 279 -4.07 -0.31 -28.67
C LYS A 279 -5.05 0.55 -29.48
N ARG A 280 -4.54 1.61 -30.11
CA ARG A 280 -5.26 2.33 -31.16
C ARG A 280 -5.41 1.27 -32.22
N ARG A 281 -6.52 0.53 -32.18
CA ARG A 281 -6.98 -0.30 -33.29
C ARG A 281 -6.92 0.63 -34.48
N LYS A 282 -5.92 0.45 -35.34
CA LYS A 282 -5.93 0.99 -36.70
C LYS A 282 -7.22 0.43 -37.30
N SER A 283 -8.23 1.27 -37.42
CA SER A 283 -9.40 0.97 -38.20
C SER A 283 -8.92 0.58 -39.60
N PRO A 284 -9.28 -0.60 -40.13
CA PRO A 284 -9.00 -0.90 -41.52
C PRO A 284 -9.73 0.14 -42.37
N GLY A 285 -8.98 0.76 -43.27
CA GLY A 285 -9.45 1.87 -44.09
C GLY A 285 -10.77 1.54 -44.81
N LYS A 286 -11.65 2.54 -44.86
CA LYS A 286 -12.78 2.59 -45.78
C LYS A 286 -12.29 2.25 -47.19
N ALA A 287 -12.58 1.04 -47.67
CA ALA A 287 -12.55 0.73 -49.08
C ALA A 287 -13.51 1.71 -49.79
N ARG A 288 -12.94 2.56 -50.65
CA ARG A 288 -13.69 3.42 -51.57
C ARG A 288 -14.56 2.51 -52.45
N SER A 289 -15.87 2.51 -52.22
CA SER A 289 -16.82 1.97 -53.19
C SER A 289 -16.87 2.91 -54.40
N SER A 290 -16.19 2.54 -55.48
CA SER A 290 -16.37 3.17 -56.79
C SER A 290 -17.74 2.78 -57.33
N LYS A 291 -18.77 3.60 -57.08
CA LYS A 291 -20.00 3.56 -57.87
C LYS A 291 -19.74 4.31 -59.18
N ARG A 292 -19.53 3.55 -60.25
CA ARG A 292 -19.66 4.02 -61.63
C ARG A 292 -21.09 4.55 -61.83
N ARG A 293 -21.21 5.78 -62.31
CA ARG A 293 -22.43 6.31 -62.91
C ARG A 293 -22.59 5.68 -64.29
N SER A 294 -23.77 5.09 -64.53
CA SER A 294 -24.43 5.00 -65.83
C SER A 294 -25.67 5.87 -65.74
#